data_AF-A0A8J4QJR7-F1
#
_entry.id   AF-A0A8J4QJR7-F1
#
_cell.length_a   1.000
_cell.length_b   1.000
_cell.length_c   1.000
_cell.angle_alpha   90.00
_cell.angle_beta   90.00
_cell.angle_gamma   90.00
#
_symmetry.space_group_name_H-M   'P 1'
#
loop_
_entity.id
_entity.type
_entity.pdbx_description
1 polymer ?
#
loop_
_entity_poly.entity_id
_entity_poly.type
_entity_poly.pdbx_seq_one_letter_code
_entity_poly.pdbx_strand_id
1 'polypeptide(L)'
;MVGVAELKIAVERTGGLVVLAESFGHPVFKDSLRHIFQAGDYDLGLSSNGIFEINCSKDIKVQGIIGPCASLEKKGPLCSDTVIGQGNTTAWKMCGLDKATSLCLIFEVVKKESPDATIQSTSNQFYFQFLTYYQHYSGQMRLRVTTLSRRWVAGPGSIQDLVAGFDQEAAAVVMARQVSFKMETE
;
A
#
# COMPACT_ATOMS: atom_id res chain seq x y z
N MET A 1 -9.73 -30.51 4.66
CA MET A 1 -8.88 -29.36 4.26
C MET A 1 -9.56 -28.71 3.05
N VAL A 2 -9.80 -27.40 3.07
CA VAL A 2 -10.61 -26.69 2.04
C VAL A 2 -9.77 -25.96 0.97
N GLY A 3 -8.46 -26.20 0.93
CA GLY A 3 -7.58 -25.70 -0.14
C GLY A 3 -7.29 -24.19 -0.09
N VAL A 4 -7.38 -23.54 1.07
CA VAL A 4 -7.21 -22.07 1.19
C VAL A 4 -5.77 -21.64 0.86
N ALA A 5 -4.77 -22.46 1.20
CA ALA A 5 -3.37 -22.14 0.90
C ALA A 5 -3.13 -22.07 -0.62
N GLU A 6 -3.74 -22.97 -1.38
CA GLU A 6 -3.66 -23.04 -2.84
C GLU A 6 -4.46 -21.90 -3.50
N LEU A 7 -5.54 -21.44 -2.86
CA LEU A 7 -6.39 -20.35 -3.36
C LEU A 7 -5.96 -18.95 -2.90
N LYS A 8 -4.97 -18.83 -2.00
CA LYS A 8 -4.58 -17.55 -1.38
C LYS A 8 -4.27 -16.46 -2.39
N ILE A 9 -3.60 -16.81 -3.48
CA ILE A 9 -3.15 -15.87 -4.50
C ILE A 9 -4.32 -15.16 -5.18
N ALA A 10 -5.45 -15.84 -5.34
CA ALA A 10 -6.64 -15.25 -5.93
C ALA A 10 -7.15 -14.09 -5.06
N VAL A 11 -7.07 -14.23 -3.74
CA VAL A 11 -7.53 -13.23 -2.78
C VAL A 11 -6.49 -12.11 -2.65
N GLU A 12 -5.22 -12.46 -2.46
CA GLU A 12 -4.11 -11.50 -2.32
C GLU A 12 -3.87 -10.63 -3.54
N ARG A 13 -4.20 -11.09 -4.75
CA ARG A 13 -4.04 -10.28 -5.97
C ARG A 13 -5.28 -9.46 -6.32
N THR A 14 -6.45 -9.87 -5.85
CA THR A 14 -7.72 -9.22 -6.22
C THR A 14 -8.29 -8.34 -5.12
N GLY A 15 -7.92 -8.54 -3.84
CA GLY A 15 -8.61 -7.91 -2.71
C GLY A 15 -9.94 -8.58 -2.37
N GLY A 16 -10.05 -9.89 -2.65
CA GLY A 16 -11.17 -10.71 -2.22
C GLY A 16 -11.22 -10.90 -0.70
N LEU A 17 -12.30 -11.53 -0.22
CA LEU A 17 -12.48 -11.87 1.19
C LEU A 17 -12.37 -13.39 1.38
N VAL A 18 -11.78 -13.82 2.51
CA VAL A 18 -11.76 -15.22 2.95
C VAL A 18 -12.53 -15.33 4.25
N VAL A 19 -13.51 -16.23 4.29
CA VAL A 19 -14.23 -16.59 5.51
C VAL A 19 -14.03 -18.08 5.76
N LEU A 20 -13.35 -18.41 6.85
CA LEU A 20 -13.15 -19.80 7.29
C LEU A 20 -14.15 -20.14 8.39
N ALA A 21 -14.96 -21.18 8.16
CA ALA A 21 -15.94 -21.66 9.12
C ALA A 21 -16.10 -23.19 9.02
N GLU A 22 -16.54 -23.83 10.10
CA GLU A 22 -16.73 -25.29 10.15
C GLU A 22 -17.90 -25.77 9.29
N SER A 23 -18.95 -24.95 9.17
CA SER A 23 -20.10 -25.22 8.32
C SER A 23 -20.82 -23.93 7.93
N PHE A 24 -21.63 -23.97 6.87
CA PHE A 24 -22.50 -22.87 6.47
C PHE A 24 -23.64 -22.59 7.48
N GLY A 25 -23.90 -23.53 8.39
CA GLY A 25 -24.86 -23.35 9.48
C GLY A 25 -24.34 -22.47 10.62
N HIS A 26 -23.01 -22.36 10.74
CA HIS A 26 -22.35 -21.70 11.88
C HIS A 26 -22.59 -20.18 11.87
N PRO A 27 -22.83 -19.55 13.04
CA PRO A 27 -23.04 -18.10 13.13
C PRO A 27 -21.94 -17.29 12.46
N VAL A 28 -20.67 -17.66 12.66
CA VAL A 28 -19.51 -17.02 12.01
C VAL A 28 -19.70 -16.87 10.50
N PHE A 29 -20.07 -17.93 9.79
CA PHE A 29 -20.29 -17.84 8.35
C PHE A 29 -21.47 -16.92 8.00
N LYS A 30 -22.61 -17.12 8.68
CA LYS A 30 -23.84 -16.37 8.40
C LYS A 30 -23.66 -14.89 8.66
N ASP A 31 -22.99 -14.52 9.75
CA ASP A 31 -22.78 -13.15 10.15
C ASP A 31 -21.74 -12.48 9.26
N SER A 32 -20.60 -13.13 8.98
CA SER A 32 -19.62 -12.60 8.02
C SER A 32 -20.26 -12.38 6.64
N LEU A 33 -21.06 -13.32 6.15
CA LEU A 33 -21.76 -13.18 4.86
C LEU A 33 -22.75 -12.02 4.88
N ARG A 34 -23.50 -11.81 5.97
CA ARG A 34 -24.39 -10.66 6.10
C ARG A 34 -23.64 -9.34 6.05
N HIS A 35 -22.50 -9.23 6.75
CA HIS A 35 -21.70 -8.00 6.78
C HIS A 35 -21.17 -7.62 5.39
N ILE A 36 -20.89 -8.59 4.53
CA ILE A 36 -20.46 -8.34 3.14
C ILE A 36 -21.49 -7.53 2.35
N PHE A 37 -22.79 -7.75 2.62
CA PHE A 37 -23.90 -7.14 1.88
C PHE A 37 -24.72 -6.17 2.72
N GLN A 38 -24.28 -5.85 3.93
CA GLN A 38 -25.04 -4.99 4.83
C GLN A 38 -24.97 -3.55 4.33
N ALA A 39 -26.14 -2.92 4.19
CA ALA A 39 -26.25 -1.50 3.88
C ALA A 39 -26.39 -0.67 5.17
N GLY A 40 -25.94 0.58 5.15
CA GLY A 40 -26.07 1.54 6.26
C GLY A 40 -24.74 1.80 6.97
N ASP A 41 -24.79 2.10 8.27
CA ASP A 41 -23.63 2.54 9.04
C ASP A 41 -22.50 1.50 9.14
N TYR A 42 -22.85 0.23 8.97
CA TYR A 42 -21.92 -0.92 9.02
C TYR A 42 -21.52 -1.45 7.64
N ASP A 43 -21.85 -0.73 6.55
CA ASP A 43 -21.44 -1.11 5.20
C ASP A 43 -19.91 -1.05 5.04
N LEU A 44 -19.34 -2.17 4.57
CA LEU A 44 -17.93 -2.27 4.19
C LEU A 44 -17.55 -1.22 3.13
N GLY A 45 -18.51 -0.79 2.31
CA GLY A 45 -18.31 0.20 1.26
C GLY A 45 -17.51 -0.39 0.11
N LEU A 46 -17.82 -1.64 -0.26
CA LEU A 46 -17.12 -2.40 -1.27
C LEU A 46 -17.08 -1.63 -2.59
N SER A 47 -15.87 -1.28 -2.98
CA SER A 47 -15.54 -0.63 -4.23
C SER A 47 -14.75 -1.60 -5.10
N SER A 48 -14.77 -1.39 -6.41
CA SER A 48 -14.20 -2.32 -7.36
C SER A 48 -13.39 -1.63 -8.44
N ASN A 49 -12.72 -2.43 -9.26
CA ASN A 49 -12.02 -1.97 -10.46
C ASN A 49 -10.97 -0.87 -10.18
N GLY A 50 -10.37 -0.88 -9.00
CA GLY A 50 -9.38 0.07 -8.52
C GLY A 50 -8.10 0.07 -9.35
N ILE A 51 -7.54 1.26 -9.54
CA ILE A 51 -6.17 1.53 -10.02
C ILE A 51 -5.55 2.47 -8.98
N PHE A 52 -4.47 2.00 -8.35
CA PHE A 52 -3.66 2.75 -7.42
C PHE A 52 -2.40 3.23 -8.11
N GLU A 53 -2.13 4.53 -8.14
CA GLU A 53 -0.90 5.10 -8.67
C GLU A 53 -0.19 5.97 -7.63
N ILE A 54 1.14 6.01 -7.73
CA ILE A 54 1.99 6.82 -6.86
C ILE A 54 2.84 7.76 -7.70
N ASN A 55 2.84 9.03 -7.32
CA ASN A 55 3.85 10.01 -7.71
C ASN A 55 4.63 10.45 -6.47
N CYS A 56 5.91 10.75 -6.63
CA CYS A 56 6.74 11.32 -5.56
C CYS A 56 7.82 12.24 -6.13
N SER A 57 8.49 12.99 -5.26
CA SER A 57 9.65 13.80 -5.64
C SER A 57 10.77 12.94 -6.25
N LYS A 58 11.58 13.52 -7.14
CA LYS A 58 12.61 12.80 -7.94
C LYS A 58 13.73 12.17 -7.11
N ASP A 59 13.92 12.66 -5.89
CA ASP A 59 14.86 12.18 -4.88
C ASP A 59 14.30 11.01 -4.04
N ILE A 60 13.11 10.51 -4.41
CA ILE A 60 12.49 9.32 -3.84
C ILE A 60 12.14 8.36 -4.96
N LYS A 61 12.45 7.08 -4.73
CA LYS A 61 12.05 5.98 -5.60
C LYS A 61 11.12 5.02 -4.85
N VAL A 62 10.26 4.33 -5.59
CA VAL A 62 9.32 3.32 -5.09
C VAL A 62 9.96 1.95 -5.23
N GLN A 63 10.21 1.28 -4.10
CA GLN A 63 10.71 -0.11 -4.08
C GLN A 63 9.58 -1.11 -4.35
N GLY A 64 8.37 -0.79 -3.89
CA GLY A 64 7.16 -1.54 -4.20
C GLY A 64 6.10 -1.47 -3.12
N ILE A 65 5.14 -2.39 -3.22
CA ILE A 65 3.95 -2.47 -2.38
C ILE A 65 3.75 -3.89 -1.85
N ILE A 66 3.28 -4.00 -0.61
CA ILE A 66 2.80 -5.25 0.00
C ILE A 66 1.34 -5.01 0.41
N GLY A 67 0.43 -5.79 -0.17
CA GLY A 67 -1.01 -5.69 0.06
C GLY A 67 -1.85 -6.24 -1.09
N PRO A 68 -3.19 -6.18 -0.97
CA PRO A 68 -4.13 -6.81 -1.89
C PRO A 68 -4.21 -6.10 -3.25
N CYS A 69 -3.26 -6.37 -4.13
CA CYS A 69 -3.17 -5.71 -5.44
C CYS A 69 -2.39 -6.55 -6.46
N ALA A 70 -2.35 -6.09 -7.71
CA ALA A 70 -1.54 -6.67 -8.78
C ALA A 70 -0.80 -5.56 -9.54
N SER A 71 0.48 -5.75 -9.88
CA SER A 71 1.25 -4.80 -10.70
C SER A 71 0.56 -4.50 -12.04
N LEU A 72 0.56 -3.24 -12.47
CA LEU A 72 0.19 -2.83 -13.83
C LEU A 72 1.42 -2.59 -14.72
N GLU A 73 2.62 -2.92 -14.23
CA GLU A 73 3.88 -2.85 -14.98
C GLU A 73 4.19 -1.48 -15.59
N LYS A 74 3.62 -0.41 -15.00
CA LYS A 74 3.92 0.98 -15.35
C LYS A 74 5.33 1.32 -14.90
N LYS A 75 6.30 1.11 -15.80
CA LYS A 75 7.71 1.47 -15.58
C LYS A 75 7.91 2.98 -15.65
N GLY A 76 8.93 3.47 -14.96
CA GLY A 76 9.28 4.89 -15.00
C GLY A 76 10.47 5.22 -14.12
N PRO A 77 10.94 6.48 -14.16
CA PRO A 77 12.14 6.93 -13.42
C PRO A 77 11.97 6.87 -11.89
N LEU A 78 10.74 6.76 -11.40
CA LEU A 78 10.41 6.64 -9.98
C LEU A 78 10.47 5.19 -9.47
N CYS A 79 10.66 4.19 -10.34
CA CYS A 79 10.85 2.81 -9.90
C CYS A 79 12.28 2.64 -9.33
N SER A 80 12.41 2.01 -8.16
CA SER A 80 13.71 1.59 -7.63
C SER A 80 14.20 0.33 -8.33
N ASP A 81 15.52 0.21 -8.42
CA ASP A 81 16.23 -1.00 -8.84
C ASP A 81 16.18 -2.08 -7.74
N THR A 82 16.01 -1.66 -6.48
CA THR A 82 15.76 -2.55 -5.34
C THR A 82 14.26 -2.78 -5.19
N VAL A 83 13.83 -4.03 -5.32
CA VAL A 83 12.41 -4.40 -5.33
C VAL A 83 12.00 -5.05 -4.01
N ILE A 84 10.88 -4.58 -3.43
CA ILE A 84 10.22 -5.24 -2.31
C ILE A 84 8.74 -5.41 -2.61
N GLY A 85 8.21 -6.61 -2.39
CA GLY A 85 6.81 -6.92 -2.69
C GLY A 85 6.56 -6.86 -4.20
N GLN A 86 5.44 -6.24 -4.58
CA GLN A 86 5.10 -6.01 -5.98
C GLN A 86 5.71 -4.69 -6.46
N GLY A 87 7.01 -4.70 -6.80
CA GLY A 87 7.73 -3.52 -7.27
C GLY A 87 7.85 -3.41 -8.80
N ASN A 88 8.89 -2.71 -9.27
CA ASN A 88 9.13 -2.39 -10.69
C ASN A 88 7.97 -1.67 -11.38
N THR A 89 7.12 -0.99 -10.61
CA THR A 89 6.01 -0.21 -11.11
C THR A 89 5.65 0.92 -10.16
N THR A 90 4.92 1.92 -10.66
CA THR A 90 4.24 2.93 -9.85
C THR A 90 2.72 2.85 -9.93
N ALA A 91 2.17 1.79 -10.53
CA ALA A 91 0.74 1.58 -10.64
C ALA A 91 0.33 0.12 -10.40
N TRP A 92 -0.77 -0.07 -9.68
CA TRP A 92 -1.31 -1.38 -9.31
C TRP A 92 -2.82 -1.43 -9.51
N LYS A 93 -3.32 -2.62 -9.86
CA LYS A 93 -4.73 -2.96 -9.89
C LYS A 93 -5.19 -3.43 -8.51
N MET A 94 -6.38 -3.01 -8.10
CA MET A 94 -7.10 -3.55 -6.93
C MET A 94 -8.51 -3.92 -7.38
N CYS A 95 -8.82 -5.21 -7.52
CA CYS A 95 -10.11 -5.61 -8.09
C CYS A 95 -11.27 -5.35 -7.13
N GLY A 96 -11.06 -5.59 -5.84
CA GLY A 96 -11.90 -5.21 -4.72
C GLY A 96 -11.10 -4.39 -3.71
N LEU A 97 -11.76 -3.40 -3.12
CA LEU A 97 -11.23 -2.59 -2.04
C LEU A 97 -12.39 -2.06 -1.20
N ASP A 98 -12.12 -1.79 0.06
CA ASP A 98 -13.09 -1.29 1.01
C ASP A 98 -12.46 -0.21 1.90
N LYS A 99 -13.20 0.28 2.90
CA LYS A 99 -12.69 1.30 3.82
C LYS A 99 -11.53 0.81 4.70
N ALA A 100 -11.39 -0.50 4.89
CA ALA A 100 -10.36 -1.13 5.73
C ALA A 100 -9.11 -1.54 4.93
N THR A 101 -9.18 -1.52 3.60
CA THR A 101 -8.09 -1.91 2.72
C THR A 101 -6.86 -1.05 2.95
N SER A 102 -5.75 -1.69 3.32
CA SER A 102 -4.48 -1.05 3.69
C SER A 102 -3.32 -1.61 2.89
N LEU A 103 -2.55 -0.72 2.27
CA LEU A 103 -1.36 -1.06 1.48
C LEU A 103 -0.10 -0.62 2.23
N CYS A 104 0.94 -1.45 2.20
CA CYS A 104 2.25 -1.10 2.75
C CYS A 104 3.16 -0.69 1.61
N LEU A 105 3.59 0.58 1.60
CA LEU A 105 4.42 1.17 0.56
C LEU A 105 5.84 1.34 1.06
N ILE A 106 6.81 0.89 0.28
CA ILE A 106 8.22 0.98 0.64
C ILE A 106 8.93 1.85 -0.39
N PHE A 107 9.66 2.82 0.13
CA PHE A 107 10.36 3.83 -0.64
C PHE A 107 11.86 3.77 -0.37
N GLU A 108 12.62 4.39 -1.25
CA GLU A 108 14.06 4.58 -1.12
C GLU A 108 14.36 6.05 -1.33
N VAL A 109 15.21 6.61 -0.46
CA VAL A 109 15.77 7.96 -0.66
C VAL A 109 17.00 7.84 -1.56
N VAL A 110 16.98 8.54 -2.70
CA VAL A 110 18.10 8.55 -3.62
C VAL A 110 19.27 9.30 -2.98
N LYS A 111 20.37 8.59 -2.70
CA LYS A 111 21.60 9.20 -2.18
C LYS A 111 22.24 10.06 -3.27
N LYS A 112 22.56 11.32 -2.96
CA LYS A 112 23.39 12.15 -3.83
C LYS A 112 24.86 11.80 -3.59
N GLU A 113 25.53 11.22 -4.59
CA GLU A 113 26.99 11.02 -4.57
C GLU A 113 27.71 12.36 -4.80
N SER A 114 27.75 13.23 -3.78
CA SER A 114 28.60 14.43 -3.80
C SER A 114 28.85 14.92 -2.36
N PRO A 115 30.08 14.82 -1.83
CA PRO A 115 30.43 15.36 -0.51
C PRO A 115 30.36 16.89 -0.41
N ASP A 116 30.43 17.60 -1.55
CA ASP A 116 30.52 19.07 -1.62
C ASP A 116 29.27 19.77 -2.18
N ALA A 117 28.11 19.10 -2.18
CA ALA A 117 26.88 19.74 -2.62
C ALA A 117 26.18 20.47 -1.46
N THR A 118 26.62 21.70 -1.17
CA THR A 118 25.74 22.79 -0.71
C THR A 118 24.68 23.17 -1.77
N ILE A 119 24.28 22.22 -2.61
CA ILE A 119 23.24 22.38 -3.62
C ILE A 119 21.94 22.10 -2.90
N GLN A 120 21.42 23.19 -2.33
CA GLN A 120 20.03 23.39 -1.94
C GLN A 120 19.13 22.48 -2.78
N SER A 121 18.51 21.49 -2.14
CA SER A 121 17.19 21.09 -2.60
C SER A 121 16.38 22.38 -2.70
N THR A 122 15.98 22.79 -3.92
CA THR A 122 15.19 24.02 -4.12
C THR A 122 13.90 24.01 -3.29
N SER A 123 13.50 22.82 -2.84
CA SER A 123 12.51 22.59 -1.79
C SER A 123 13.14 21.81 -0.64
N ASN A 124 13.08 22.34 0.59
CA ASN A 124 13.42 21.59 1.83
C ASN A 124 12.38 20.50 2.16
N GLN A 125 11.45 20.22 1.24
CA GLN A 125 10.39 19.24 1.38
C GLN A 125 10.37 18.30 0.18
N PHE A 126 9.92 17.08 0.45
CA PHE A 126 9.54 16.09 -0.53
C PHE A 126 8.06 15.77 -0.43
N TYR A 127 7.50 15.27 -1.53
CA TYR A 127 6.07 15.02 -1.68
C TYR A 127 5.82 13.59 -2.10
N PHE A 128 4.67 13.08 -1.66
CA PHE A 128 4.03 11.90 -2.21
C PHE A 128 2.61 12.26 -2.61
N GLN A 129 2.15 11.69 -3.71
CA GLN A 129 0.78 11.80 -4.16
C GLN A 129 0.29 10.41 -4.51
N PHE A 130 -0.77 10.00 -3.82
CA PHE A 130 -1.45 8.73 -3.99
C PHE A 130 -2.75 8.97 -4.73
N LEU A 131 -2.92 8.31 -5.87
CA LEU A 131 -4.11 8.39 -6.70
C LEU A 131 -4.81 7.04 -6.66
N THR A 132 -6.09 7.02 -6.35
CA THR A 132 -6.91 5.81 -6.38
C THR A 132 -8.12 6.06 -7.25
N TYR A 133 -8.10 5.54 -8.46
CA TYR A 133 -9.25 5.56 -9.36
C TYR A 133 -10.03 4.26 -9.19
N TYR A 134 -11.33 4.31 -8.91
CA TYR A 134 -12.12 3.11 -8.62
C TYR A 134 -13.60 3.30 -8.98
N GLN A 135 -14.31 2.19 -9.10
CA GLN A 135 -15.77 2.17 -9.19
C GLN A 135 -16.35 2.07 -7.78
N HIS A 136 -17.06 3.11 -7.36
CA HIS A 136 -17.75 3.12 -6.07
C HIS A 136 -18.96 2.17 -6.11
N TYR A 137 -19.42 1.67 -4.95
CA TYR A 137 -20.59 0.77 -4.87
C TYR A 137 -21.86 1.34 -5.53
N SER A 138 -21.97 2.67 -5.62
CA SER A 138 -23.06 3.36 -6.33
C SER A 138 -22.94 3.32 -7.87
N GLY A 139 -21.95 2.60 -8.42
CA GLY A 139 -21.66 2.49 -9.85
C GLY A 139 -20.84 3.64 -10.45
N GLN A 140 -20.63 4.74 -9.71
CA GLN A 140 -19.88 5.90 -10.19
C GLN A 140 -18.37 5.66 -10.16
N MET A 141 -17.67 6.14 -11.19
CA MET A 141 -16.21 6.21 -11.15
C MET A 141 -15.76 7.39 -10.28
N ARG A 142 -14.79 7.14 -9.40
CA ARG A 142 -14.23 8.14 -8.48
C ARG A 142 -12.72 8.13 -8.54
N LEU A 143 -12.14 9.31 -8.35
CA LEU A 143 -10.72 9.50 -8.13
C LEU A 143 -10.51 10.06 -6.72
N ARG A 144 -9.86 9.28 -5.85
CA ARG A 144 -9.38 9.76 -4.56
C ARG A 144 -7.91 10.15 -4.70
N VAL A 145 -7.56 11.37 -4.28
CA VAL A 145 -6.18 11.86 -4.28
C VAL A 145 -5.78 12.19 -2.85
N THR A 146 -4.64 11.68 -2.41
CA THR A 146 -4.02 12.04 -1.13
C THR A 146 -2.61 12.54 -1.41
N THR A 147 -2.34 13.81 -1.08
CA THR A 147 -1.00 14.39 -1.22
C THR A 147 -0.45 14.66 0.17
N LEU A 148 0.77 14.25 0.43
CA LEU A 148 1.46 14.50 1.69
C LEU A 148 2.88 14.99 1.45
N SER A 149 3.33 15.90 2.30
CA SER A 149 4.68 16.45 2.26
C SER A 149 5.40 16.16 3.57
N ARG A 150 6.72 16.06 3.49
CA ARG A 150 7.63 15.91 4.63
C ARG A 150 8.88 16.75 4.39
N ARG A 151 9.53 17.17 5.46
CA ARG A 151 10.76 17.98 5.39
C ARG A 151 11.96 17.04 5.34
N TRP A 152 12.96 17.42 4.55
CA TRP A 152 14.28 16.82 4.65
C TRP A 152 14.91 17.20 5.99
N VAL A 153 15.58 16.24 6.62
CA VAL A 153 16.33 16.45 7.87
C VAL A 153 17.82 16.34 7.56
N ALA A 154 18.56 17.41 7.81
CA ALA A 154 19.99 17.50 7.53
C ALA A 154 20.69 18.42 8.54
N GLY A 155 21.99 18.20 8.76
CA GLY A 155 22.83 19.02 9.65
C GLY A 155 22.86 18.57 11.12
N PRO A 156 23.48 19.38 12.02
CA PRO A 156 23.55 19.09 13.45
C PRO A 156 22.15 18.98 14.07
N GLY A 157 21.92 17.95 14.90
CA GLY A 157 20.59 17.68 15.50
C GLY A 157 19.67 16.79 14.66
N SER A 158 20.06 16.46 13.42
CA SER A 158 19.27 15.60 12.51
C SER A 158 18.83 14.26 13.10
N ILE A 159 19.67 13.62 13.92
CA ILE A 159 19.32 12.35 14.58
C ILE A 159 18.15 12.54 15.55
N GLN A 160 18.11 13.64 16.30
CA GLN A 160 17.04 13.89 17.28
C GLN A 160 15.70 14.12 16.57
N ASP A 161 15.71 14.88 15.46
CA ASP A 161 14.54 15.09 14.62
C ASP A 161 14.04 13.80 13.98
N LEU A 162 14.96 12.93 13.52
CA LEU A 162 14.61 11.61 12.96
C LEU A 162 14.00 10.69 14.02
N VAL A 163 14.56 10.66 15.23
CA VAL A 163 14.02 9.88 16.36
C VAL A 163 12.64 10.38 16.75
N ALA A 164 12.44 11.70 16.82
CA ALA A 164 11.14 12.29 17.12
C ALA A 164 10.08 12.01 16.04
N GLY A 165 10.51 11.80 14.79
CA GLY A 165 9.64 11.44 13.67
C GLY A 165 9.38 9.93 13.52
N PHE A 166 9.97 9.08 14.36
CA PHE A 166 9.84 7.63 14.25
C PHE A 166 8.51 7.13 14.82
N ASP A 167 7.74 6.43 13.99
CA ASP A 167 6.52 5.75 14.38
C ASP A 167 6.80 4.25 14.59
N GLN A 168 6.90 3.84 15.84
CA GLN A 168 7.25 2.46 16.21
C GLN A 168 6.15 1.45 15.88
N GLU A 169 4.87 1.85 15.92
CA GLU A 169 3.75 0.95 15.62
C GLU A 169 3.68 0.70 14.12
N ALA A 170 3.78 1.76 13.31
CA ALA A 170 3.85 1.64 11.86
C ALA A 170 5.09 0.84 11.44
N ALA A 171 6.26 1.10 12.04
CA ALA A 171 7.48 0.36 11.74
C ALA A 171 7.34 -1.13 12.05
N ALA A 172 6.77 -1.50 13.20
CA ALA A 172 6.54 -2.90 13.56
C ALA A 172 5.62 -3.60 12.55
N VAL A 173 4.52 -2.97 12.13
CA VAL A 173 3.59 -3.53 11.13
C VAL A 173 4.24 -3.65 9.75
N VAL A 174 5.02 -2.66 9.32
CA VAL A 174 5.75 -2.69 8.04
C VAL A 174 6.77 -3.83 8.03
N MET A 175 7.54 -3.98 9.10
CA MET A 175 8.51 -5.08 9.22
C MET A 175 7.83 -6.44 9.26
N ALA A 176 6.72 -6.58 10.00
CA ALA A 176 5.93 -7.81 10.02
C ALA A 176 5.43 -8.16 8.61
N ARG A 177 4.84 -7.21 7.87
CA ARG A 177 4.40 -7.43 6.48
C ARG A 177 5.55 -7.85 5.56
N GLN A 178 6.73 -7.24 5.72
CA GLN A 178 7.90 -7.58 4.91
C GLN A 178 8.41 -9.00 5.20
N VAL A 179 8.49 -9.39 6.48
CA VAL A 179 8.94 -10.73 6.88
C VAL A 179 7.93 -11.79 6.45
N SER A 180 6.64 -11.58 6.71
CA SER A 180 5.57 -12.50 6.27
C SER A 180 5.59 -12.69 4.75
N PHE A 181 5.72 -11.59 3.99
CA PHE A 181 5.84 -11.69 2.53
C PHE A 181 7.04 -12.53 2.10
N LYS A 182 8.22 -12.31 2.71
CA LYS A 182 9.43 -13.11 2.39
C LYS A 182 9.22 -14.59 2.67
N MET A 183 8.70 -14.93 3.85
CA MET A 183 8.44 -16.32 4.25
C MET A 183 7.44 -17.05 3.34
N GLU A 184 6.55 -16.32 2.67
CA GLU A 184 5.58 -16.88 1.75
C GLU A 184 6.08 -17.03 0.30
N THR A 185 7.16 -16.34 -0.04
CA THR A 185 7.80 -16.37 -1.37
C THR A 185 9.04 -17.25 -1.45
N GLU A 186 9.61 -17.61 -0.29
CA GLU A 186 10.67 -18.61 -0.13
C GLU A 186 10.07 -20.02 0.01
#